data_AF-A0A516ICY8-F1
#
_entry.id   AF-A0A516ICY8-F1
#
_cell.length_a   1.000
_cell.length_b   1.000
_cell.length_c   1.000
_cell.angle_alpha   90.00
_cell.angle_beta   90.00
_cell.angle_gamma   90.00
#
_symmetry.space_group_name_H-M   'P 1'
#
loop_
_entity.id
_entity.type
_entity.pdbx_description
1 polymer ?
#
loop_
_entity_poly.entity_id
_entity_poly.type
_entity_poly.pdbx_seq_one_letter_code
_entity_poly.pdbx_strand_id
1 'polypeptide(L)' 'MNNNFKKSNDYESRWGFYLVSEVLNGRVAMVALVIIILLEIFTKRTLLTILSNLIS' A
#
# COMPACT_ATOMS: atom_id res chain seq x y z
N MET A 1 17.63 30.61 23.60
CA MET A 1 16.73 29.58 23.06
C MET A 1 17.59 28.39 22.65
N ASN A 2 17.58 27.30 23.41
CA ASN A 2 18.37 26.11 23.09
C ASN A 2 17.53 25.23 22.13
N ASN A 3 17.83 25.31 20.85
CA ASN A 3 17.16 24.55 19.81
C ASN A 3 17.75 23.14 19.76
N ASN A 4 17.62 22.36 20.84
CA ASN A 4 17.86 20.92 20.82
C ASN A 4 16.72 20.24 20.06
N PHE A 5 16.64 20.44 18.75
CA PHE A 5 15.90 19.54 17.88
C PHE A 5 16.65 18.21 17.90
N LYS A 6 16.35 17.36 18.89
CA LYS A 6 16.58 15.92 18.75
C LYS A 6 15.80 15.52 17.50
N LYS A 7 16.52 15.38 16.38
CA LYS A 7 16.03 14.73 15.18
C LYS A 7 15.66 13.32 15.63
N SER A 8 14.38 13.10 15.94
CA SER A 8 13.87 11.75 16.15
C SER A 8 14.29 10.99 14.91
N ASN A 9 15.03 9.89 15.11
CA ASN A 9 15.35 8.97 14.04
C ASN A 9 14.05 8.24 13.65
N ASP A 10 13.04 8.96 13.15
CA ASP A 10 11.80 8.40 12.61
C ASP A 10 12.09 7.56 11.34
N TYR A 11 13.35 7.54 10.90
CA TYR A 11 13.91 6.67 9.88
C TYR A 11 14.39 5.31 10.44
N GLU A 12 14.36 5.10 11.76
CA GLU A 12 14.65 3.80 12.36
C GLU A 12 13.47 2.87 12.13
N SER A 13 13.76 1.88 11.30
CA SER A 13 12.82 0.86 10.92
C SER A 13 12.49 -0.01 12.12
N ARG A 14 11.23 0.02 12.57
CA ARG A 14 10.79 -0.80 13.71
C ARG A 14 10.78 -2.30 13.38
N TRP A 15 10.71 -2.68 12.09
CA TRP A 15 10.57 -4.06 11.58
C TRP A 15 11.21 -4.32 10.19
N GLY A 16 12.18 -3.51 9.75
CA GLY A 16 12.85 -3.65 8.44
C GLY A 16 12.27 -2.81 7.27
N PHE A 17 11.10 -2.17 7.45
CA PHE A 17 10.59 -1.14 6.54
C PHE A 17 10.93 0.28 6.99
N TYR A 18 11.54 1.06 6.10
CA TYR A 18 11.73 2.51 6.32
C TYR A 18 10.38 3.23 6.22
N LEU A 19 10.19 4.29 6.99
CA LEU A 19 8.94 5.07 7.01
C LEU A 19 8.53 5.56 5.61
N VAL A 20 9.52 5.89 4.77
CA VAL A 20 9.30 6.27 3.37
C VAL A 20 8.75 5.10 2.55
N SER A 21 9.28 3.89 2.74
CA SER A 21 8.80 2.68 2.07
C SER A 21 7.37 2.33 2.48
N GLU A 22 7.02 2.52 3.74
CA GLU A 22 5.66 2.30 4.24
C GLU A 22 4.65 3.25 3.58
N VAL A 23 4.98 4.54 3.49
CA VAL A 23 4.12 5.56 2.84
C VAL A 23 3.98 5.27 1.34
N LEU A 24 5.05 4.88 0.66
CA LEU A 24 5.00 4.54 -0.76
C LEU A 24 4.15 3.29 -1.00
N ASN A 25 4.36 2.23 -0.22
CA ASN A 25 3.58 1.00 -0.31
C ASN A 25 2.09 1.27 -0.03
N GLY A 26 1.77 2.11 0.95
CA GLY A 26 0.41 2.53 1.25
C GLY A 26 -0.25 3.24 0.05
N ARG A 27 0.46 4.16 -0.61
CA ARG A 27 -0.05 4.86 -1.80
C ARG A 27 -0.28 3.91 -2.97
N VAL A 28 0.68 3.00 -3.22
CA VAL A 28 0.54 1.99 -4.27
C VAL A 28 -0.66 1.09 -4.00
N ALA A 29 -0.85 0.66 -2.75
CA ALA A 29 -2.01 -0.15 -2.36
C ALA A 29 -3.34 0.58 -2.56
N MET A 30 -3.43 1.87 -2.22
CA MET A 30 -4.64 2.67 -2.46
C MET A 30 -4.98 2.75 -3.96
N VAL A 31 -3.98 3.01 -4.82
CA VAL A 31 -4.19 3.05 -6.28
C VAL A 31 -4.62 1.69 -6.81
N ALA A 32 -3.96 0.61 -6.38
CA ALA A 32 -4.32 -0.75 -6.79
C ALA A 32 -5.76 -1.10 -6.40
N LEU A 33 -6.19 -0.72 -5.18
CA LEU A 33 -7.54 -0.96 -4.69
C LEU A 33 -8.60 -0.22 -5.52
N VAL A 34 -8.35 1.02 -5.92
CA VAL A 34 -9.24 1.77 -6.82
C VAL A 34 -9.39 1.07 -8.17
N ILE A 35 -8.28 0.63 -8.77
CA ILE A 35 -8.28 -0.08 -10.05
C ILE A 35 -9.06 -1.40 -9.95
N ILE A 36 -8.81 -2.15 -8.88
CA ILE A 36 -9.52 -3.40 -8.57
C ILE A 36 -11.03 -3.18 -8.51
N ILE A 37 -11.49 -2.17 -7.78
CA ILE A 37 -12.92 -1.87 -7.64
C ILE A 37 -13.52 -1.49 -9.00
N LEU A 38 -12.82 -0.68 -9.78
CA LEU A 38 -13.27 -0.33 -11.14
C LEU A 38 -13.42 -1.59 -12.01
N LEU A 39 -12.43 -2.49 -12.00
CA LEU A 39 -12.48 -3.74 -12.74
C LEU A 39 -13.66 -4.62 -12.29
N GLU A 40 -13.92 -4.74 -10.99
CA GLU A 40 -15.05 -5.51 -10.47
C GLU A 40 -16.40 -4.93 -10.94
N ILE A 41 -16.55 -3.60 -10.96
CA ILE A 41 -17.77 -2.94 -11.43
C ILE A 41 -18.00 -3.20 -12.92
N PHE A 42 -16.96 -3.08 -13.75
CA PHE A 42 -17.10 -3.26 -15.20
C PHE A 42 -17.31 -4.73 -15.59
N THR A 43 -16.59 -5.65 -14.95
CA THR A 43 -16.68 -7.08 -15.29
C THR A 43 -17.84 -7.79 -14.61
N LYS A 44 -18.44 -7.17 -13.57
CA LYS A 44 -19.46 -7.78 -12.69
C LYS A 44 -19.01 -9.11 -12.08
N ARG A 45 -17.70 -9.32 -12.01
CA ARG A 45 -17.05 -10.52 -11.46
C ARG A 45 -16.16 -10.07 -10.32
N THR A 46 -16.23 -10.80 -9.22
CA THR A 46 -15.31 -10.57 -8.10
C THR A 46 -13.89 -10.96 -8.49
N LEU A 47 -12.90 -10.32 -7.90
CA LEU A 47 -11.49 -10.67 -8.11
C LEU A 47 -11.19 -12.16 -7.90
N LEU A 48 -11.82 -12.77 -6.90
CA LEU A 48 -11.67 -14.20 -6.60
C LEU A 48 -12.12 -15.08 -7.77
N THR A 49 -13.18 -14.65 -8.48
CA THR A 49 -13.68 -15.36 -9.67
C THR A 49 -12.71 -15.24 -10.83
N ILE A 50 -12.11 -14.07 -11.03
CA ILE A 50 -11.10 -13.85 -12.08
C ILE A 50 -9.85 -14.70 -11.79
N LEU A 51 -9.40 -14.72 -10.53
CA LEU A 51 -8.24 -15.51 -10.10
C LEU A 51 -8.49 -17.02 -10.26
N SER A 52 -9.67 -17.50 -9.86
CA SER A 52 -10.07 -18.90 -10.02
C SER A 52 -10.05 -19.35 -11.48
N ASN A 53 -10.46 -18.48 -12.40
CA ASN A 53 -10.47 -18.78 -13.83
C ASN A 53 -9.07 -18.79 -14.47
N LEU A 54 -8.09 -18.12 -13.87
CA LEU A 54 -6.71 -18.09 -14.38
C LEU A 54 -5.87 -19.28 -13.92
N ILE A 55 -6.26 -19.91 -12.80
CA ILE A 55 -5.55 -21.05 -12.18
C ILE A 55 -6.17 -22.41 -12.56
N SER A 56 -7.42 -22.41 -13.04
CA SER A 56 -8.07 -23.58 -13.64
C SER A 56 -7.61 -23.82 -15.07
#